data_AF-A0A916VCU7-F1
#
_entry.id   AF-A0A916VCU7-F1
#
_cell.length_a   1.000
_cell.length_b   1.000
_cell.length_c   1.000
_cell.angle_alpha   90.00
_cell.angle_beta   90.00
_cell.angle_gamma   90.00
#
_symmetry.space_group_name_H-M   'P 1'
#
loop_
_entity.id
_entity.type
_entity.pdbx_description
1 polymer ?
#
loop_
_entity_poly.entity_id
_entity_poly.type
_entity_poly.pdbx_seq_one_letter_code
_entity_poly.pdbx_strand_id
1 'polypeptide(L)'
;MRICPFCLNKIESTEVDYLFEDEFSDWDFLGGMRNLEDFPLNAREDKKYIAFRKQKKLAVTDRADTTRVFVRKEELYSLITQLRKYCGSEDNGEVWIDNQIDEQFEFEDGEILKIRYRNQENEDSILDVSSEITTRRASMICRHCHNILPSGFFQYQQVTIGLIGKKDAGKTCMLVSMLASHRKALNGSSEVLSFEEAQTIQDPSYRELREKVRLLEENGICPDSTRGEFIPPVILKAAWHDEGIEDPFMVCVYDAAGELLENSAQNGSVLNNILSTDGWIYLIDPQNTKLGSMIETLSDRGRSRILNKARIRDINRQRKMQQSNCGGWKVREIMQDLLTDINTTAQNRNFCDDLLQFLWTKQAGFTSRKPEMAFVLSKSDEVMQFLNGKYGEWALFDRDIHYLSPEGSEAYRDREEKIREIFQDYVIDSDDMNTYGNIYLASALGCPTKQKNINGTMIYKLDGKYDPIRIGEAFVRTTMALIEKKAGREDEE
;
A
#
# COMPACT_ATOMS: atom_id res chain seq x y z
N MET A 1 -15.71 7.29 -14.87
CA MET A 1 -14.69 6.23 -15.06
C MET A 1 -13.60 6.34 -14.00
N ARG A 2 -13.25 5.24 -13.33
CA ARG A 2 -12.26 5.16 -12.24
C ARG A 2 -11.22 4.07 -12.52
N ILE A 3 -10.08 4.08 -11.83
CA ILE A 3 -9.03 3.06 -12.00
C ILE A 3 -9.14 2.05 -10.87
N CYS A 4 -9.33 0.78 -11.21
CA CYS A 4 -9.37 -0.29 -10.22
C CYS A 4 -8.06 -0.32 -9.42
N PRO A 5 -8.08 -0.22 -8.09
CA PRO A 5 -6.84 -0.16 -7.33
C PRO A 5 -6.06 -1.47 -7.38
N PHE A 6 -6.68 -2.60 -7.70
CA PHE A 6 -6.01 -3.91 -7.69
C PHE A 6 -5.42 -4.33 -9.05
N CYS A 7 -6.14 -4.06 -10.15
CA CYS A 7 -5.72 -4.47 -11.50
C CYS A 7 -5.44 -3.30 -12.44
N LEU A 8 -5.72 -2.07 -12.01
CA LEU A 8 -5.47 -0.81 -12.73
C LEU A 8 -6.17 -0.66 -14.07
N ASN A 9 -7.12 -1.55 -14.37
CA ASN A 9 -8.03 -1.34 -15.47
C ASN A 9 -8.97 -0.18 -15.14
N LYS A 10 -9.33 0.58 -16.19
CA LYS A 10 -10.38 1.58 -16.11
C LYS A 10 -11.73 0.87 -16.01
N ILE A 11 -12.57 1.34 -15.10
CA ILE A 11 -13.90 0.79 -14.80
C ILE A 11 -14.91 1.94 -14.80
N GLU A 12 -16.04 1.72 -15.46
CA GLU A 12 -17.21 2.59 -15.35
C GLU A 12 -18.21 2.06 -14.30
N SER A 13 -19.04 2.92 -13.72
CA SER A 13 -20.03 2.50 -12.71
C SER A 13 -21.04 1.49 -13.27
N THR A 14 -21.19 1.45 -14.59
CA THR A 14 -22.04 0.49 -15.31
C THR A 14 -21.39 -0.88 -15.48
N GLU A 15 -20.11 -1.01 -15.18
CA GLU A 15 -19.23 -2.12 -15.55
C GLU A 15 -18.66 -2.86 -14.32
N VAL A 16 -19.49 -3.01 -13.29
CA VAL A 16 -19.18 -3.74 -12.06
C VAL A 16 -20.05 -4.98 -11.93
N ASP A 17 -19.51 -5.99 -11.24
CA ASP A 17 -20.24 -7.18 -10.83
C ASP A 17 -20.47 -7.14 -9.31
N TYR A 18 -21.20 -8.11 -8.79
CA TYR A 18 -21.61 -8.14 -7.38
C TYR A 18 -21.23 -9.44 -6.70
N LEU A 19 -20.92 -9.33 -5.41
CA LEU A 19 -20.51 -10.42 -4.56
C LEU A 19 -21.30 -10.43 -3.26
N PHE A 20 -22.02 -11.51 -3.00
CA PHE A 20 -22.55 -11.79 -1.67
C PHE A 20 -21.56 -12.67 -0.89
N GLU A 21 -21.31 -12.30 0.37
CA GLU A 21 -20.32 -12.98 1.22
C GLU A 21 -20.91 -14.21 1.94
N ASP A 22 -22.24 -14.32 2.01
CA ASP A 22 -23.01 -15.41 2.63
C ASP A 22 -23.16 -16.64 1.73
N GLU A 23 -23.33 -17.85 2.32
CA GLU A 23 -23.62 -19.05 1.53
C GLU A 23 -25.00 -18.96 0.89
N PHE A 24 -25.12 -19.52 -0.32
CA PHE A 24 -26.42 -19.79 -0.91
C PHE A 24 -27.32 -20.67 -0.01
N SER A 25 -26.72 -21.53 0.82
CA SER A 25 -27.40 -22.33 1.86
C SER A 25 -28.11 -21.47 2.90
N ASP A 26 -27.58 -20.28 3.18
CA ASP A 26 -28.05 -19.37 4.24
C ASP A 26 -29.21 -18.48 3.75
N TRP A 27 -29.65 -18.68 2.51
CA TRP A 27 -30.75 -17.98 1.87
C TRP A 27 -31.92 -18.97 1.84
N ASP A 28 -32.53 -19.18 3.02
CA ASP A 28 -33.59 -20.18 3.22
C ASP A 28 -34.68 -20.11 2.13
N PHE A 29 -34.99 -18.89 1.66
CA PHE A 29 -35.95 -18.57 0.61
C PHE A 29 -35.53 -18.93 -0.83
N LEU A 30 -34.26 -19.28 -1.08
CA LEU A 30 -33.75 -19.73 -2.39
C LEU A 30 -33.37 -21.21 -2.39
N GLY A 31 -33.48 -21.91 -1.26
CA GLY A 31 -33.17 -23.34 -1.15
C GLY A 31 -33.93 -24.21 -2.16
N GLY A 32 -35.16 -23.82 -2.54
CA GLY A 32 -35.99 -24.47 -3.55
C GLY A 32 -35.65 -24.13 -5.01
N MET A 33 -34.83 -23.11 -5.26
CA MET A 33 -34.55 -22.54 -6.60
C MET A 33 -33.29 -23.07 -7.27
N ARG A 34 -32.63 -24.09 -6.69
CA ARG A 34 -31.38 -24.70 -7.19
C ARG A 34 -31.41 -25.18 -8.65
N ASN A 35 -32.58 -25.27 -9.27
CA ASN A 35 -32.80 -25.80 -10.62
C ASN A 35 -32.94 -24.71 -11.70
N LEU A 36 -32.78 -23.42 -11.37
CA LEU A 36 -32.77 -22.35 -12.37
C LEU A 36 -31.44 -22.38 -13.14
N GLU A 37 -31.49 -22.55 -14.47
CA GLU A 37 -30.32 -22.84 -15.32
C GLU A 37 -29.28 -21.71 -15.42
N ASP A 38 -29.54 -20.51 -14.90
CA ASP A 38 -28.59 -19.37 -14.90
C ASP A 38 -28.56 -18.63 -13.55
N PHE A 39 -28.69 -19.36 -12.44
CA PHE A 39 -28.69 -18.79 -11.10
C PHE A 39 -27.28 -18.30 -10.67
N PRO A 40 -27.15 -17.24 -9.83
CA PRO A 40 -25.90 -16.80 -9.23
C PRO A 40 -24.90 -17.92 -8.91
N LEU A 41 -23.71 -17.82 -9.51
CA LEU A 41 -22.71 -18.88 -9.46
C LEU A 41 -21.95 -18.85 -8.14
N ASN A 42 -21.64 -20.04 -7.60
CA ASN A 42 -20.71 -20.13 -6.49
C ASN A 42 -19.33 -19.63 -6.96
N ALA A 43 -18.63 -18.88 -6.13
CA ALA A 43 -17.32 -18.34 -6.44
C ALA A 43 -16.28 -19.37 -6.89
N ARG A 44 -16.42 -20.62 -6.45
CA ARG A 44 -15.59 -21.75 -6.87
C ARG A 44 -15.82 -22.24 -8.29
N GLU A 45 -16.94 -21.88 -8.89
CA GLU A 45 -17.32 -22.29 -10.24
C GLU A 45 -16.93 -21.23 -11.29
N ASP A 46 -16.64 -20.00 -10.85
CA ASP A 46 -16.20 -18.92 -11.73
C ASP A 46 -14.72 -19.07 -12.16
N LYS A 47 -14.52 -19.37 -13.44
CA LYS A 47 -13.19 -19.58 -14.05
C LYS A 47 -12.29 -18.34 -13.97
N LYS A 48 -12.85 -17.12 -14.07
CA LYS A 48 -12.06 -15.87 -14.07
C LYS A 48 -11.55 -15.57 -12.66
N TYR A 49 -12.40 -15.76 -11.64
CA TYR A 49 -12.02 -15.64 -10.23
C TYR A 49 -10.88 -16.61 -9.87
N ILE A 50 -11.03 -17.89 -10.24
CA ILE A 50 -9.99 -18.90 -10.01
C ILE A 50 -8.70 -18.54 -10.76
N ALA A 51 -8.80 -18.11 -12.02
CA ALA A 51 -7.65 -17.74 -12.83
C ALA A 51 -6.86 -16.57 -12.22
N PHE A 52 -7.54 -15.51 -11.77
CA PHE A 52 -6.90 -14.37 -11.12
C PHE A 52 -6.21 -14.78 -9.81
N ARG A 53 -6.88 -15.52 -8.93
CA ARG A 53 -6.28 -15.96 -7.66
C ARG A 53 -5.09 -16.88 -7.87
N LYS A 54 -5.18 -17.79 -8.83
CA LYS A 54 -4.05 -18.64 -9.24
C LYS A 54 -2.89 -17.81 -9.79
N GLN A 55 -3.16 -16.82 -10.64
CA GLN A 55 -2.13 -15.91 -11.17
C GLN A 55 -1.42 -15.12 -10.05
N LYS A 56 -2.17 -14.72 -9.02
CA LYS A 56 -1.66 -13.94 -7.88
C LYS A 56 -1.13 -14.80 -6.72
N LYS A 57 -1.10 -16.13 -6.89
CA LYS A 57 -0.69 -17.10 -5.85
C LYS A 57 -1.48 -17.00 -4.54
N LEU A 58 -2.72 -16.50 -4.61
CA LEU A 58 -3.64 -16.48 -3.48
C LEU A 58 -4.27 -17.87 -3.32
N ALA A 59 -4.37 -18.37 -2.09
CA ALA A 59 -5.00 -19.67 -1.82
C ALA A 59 -6.50 -19.63 -2.19
N VAL A 60 -6.96 -20.65 -2.91
CA VAL A 60 -8.39 -20.83 -3.33
C VAL A 60 -9.13 -21.79 -2.37
N THR A 61 -8.45 -22.26 -1.32
CA THR A 61 -8.85 -23.45 -0.56
C THR A 61 -9.62 -23.16 0.73
N ASP A 62 -9.82 -21.90 1.10
CA ASP A 62 -10.45 -21.60 2.39
C ASP A 62 -11.98 -21.69 2.34
N ARG A 63 -12.59 -22.09 3.47
CA ARG A 63 -14.04 -22.25 3.62
C ARG A 63 -14.79 -20.94 3.33
N ALA A 64 -14.16 -19.79 3.57
CA ALA A 64 -14.70 -18.46 3.28
C ALA A 64 -14.79 -18.10 1.78
N ASP A 65 -14.11 -18.82 0.88
CA ASP A 65 -14.23 -18.61 -0.58
C ASP A 65 -15.27 -19.51 -1.23
N THR A 66 -15.80 -20.48 -0.47
CA THR A 66 -16.75 -21.50 -0.92
C THR A 66 -18.18 -21.07 -0.72
N THR A 67 -18.36 -20.04 0.10
CA THR A 67 -19.66 -19.50 0.48
C THR A 67 -20.12 -18.42 -0.47
N ARG A 68 -19.17 -17.74 -1.13
CA ARG A 68 -19.47 -16.54 -1.88
C ARG A 68 -20.27 -16.79 -3.15
N VAL A 69 -21.21 -15.89 -3.41
CA VAL A 69 -22.08 -15.93 -4.58
C VAL A 69 -21.76 -14.74 -5.49
N PHE A 70 -21.40 -15.01 -6.74
CA PHE A 70 -21.17 -13.98 -7.75
C PHE A 70 -22.43 -13.75 -8.56
N VAL A 71 -22.72 -12.48 -8.80
CA VAL A 71 -23.80 -12.05 -9.69
C VAL A 71 -23.21 -11.08 -10.69
N ARG A 72 -23.20 -11.47 -11.97
CA ARG A 72 -22.82 -10.53 -13.04
C ARG A 72 -23.98 -9.62 -13.35
N LYS A 73 -23.68 -8.35 -13.63
CA LYS A 73 -24.74 -7.39 -13.98
C LYS A 73 -25.55 -7.84 -15.20
N GLU A 74 -24.88 -8.44 -16.19
CA GLU A 74 -25.49 -8.96 -17.41
C GLU A 74 -26.44 -10.14 -17.13
N GLU A 75 -26.18 -10.91 -16.07
CA GLU A 75 -26.98 -12.07 -15.66
C GLU A 75 -28.21 -11.67 -14.83
N LEU A 76 -28.22 -10.47 -14.22
CA LEU A 76 -29.37 -9.96 -13.45
C LEU A 76 -30.66 -9.91 -14.30
N TYR A 77 -30.56 -9.50 -15.56
CA TYR A 77 -31.72 -9.46 -16.46
C TYR A 77 -32.30 -10.87 -16.68
N SER A 78 -31.43 -11.85 -16.95
CA SER A 78 -31.85 -13.24 -17.14
C SER A 78 -32.49 -13.80 -15.87
N LEU A 79 -31.86 -13.56 -14.72
CA LEU A 79 -32.36 -13.97 -13.41
C LEU A 79 -33.76 -13.44 -13.15
N ILE A 80 -34.00 -12.14 -13.34
CA ILE A 80 -35.31 -11.53 -13.12
C ILE A 80 -36.36 -12.07 -14.08
N THR A 81 -35.99 -12.24 -15.36
CA THR A 81 -36.89 -12.82 -16.36
C THR A 81 -37.30 -14.25 -15.99
N GLN A 82 -36.37 -15.05 -15.46
CA GLN A 82 -36.65 -16.41 -14.99
C GLN A 82 -37.53 -16.41 -13.73
N LEU A 83 -37.29 -15.50 -12.79
CA LEU A 83 -38.12 -15.35 -11.58
C LEU A 83 -39.56 -14.93 -11.91
N ARG A 84 -39.76 -13.98 -12.84
CA ARG A 84 -41.11 -13.60 -13.33
C ARG A 84 -41.86 -14.80 -13.90
N LYS A 85 -41.19 -15.62 -14.73
CA LYS A 85 -41.77 -16.85 -15.29
C LYS A 85 -42.12 -17.87 -14.22
N TYR A 86 -41.25 -18.05 -13.23
CA TYR A 86 -41.45 -18.99 -12.14
C TYR A 86 -42.66 -18.60 -11.28
N CYS A 87 -42.83 -17.31 -10.98
CA CYS A 87 -43.97 -16.78 -10.23
C CYS A 87 -45.26 -16.60 -11.06
N GLY A 88 -45.26 -16.99 -12.35
CA GLY A 88 -46.42 -16.81 -13.23
C GLY A 88 -46.80 -15.35 -13.49
N SER A 89 -45.87 -14.41 -13.31
CA SER A 89 -46.08 -12.97 -13.55
C SER A 89 -46.01 -12.65 -15.05
N GLU A 90 -46.83 -11.69 -15.54
CA GLU A 90 -46.76 -11.24 -16.93
C GLU A 90 -45.39 -10.59 -17.23
N ASP A 91 -44.72 -11.04 -18.28
CA ASP A 91 -43.45 -10.46 -18.72
C ASP A 91 -43.71 -9.19 -19.54
N ASN A 92 -43.64 -8.04 -18.88
CA ASN A 92 -43.83 -6.73 -19.50
C ASN A 92 -42.59 -6.29 -20.32
N GLY A 93 -41.54 -7.10 -20.43
CA GLY A 93 -40.36 -6.86 -21.27
C GLY A 93 -39.38 -5.79 -20.74
N GLU A 94 -39.83 -4.85 -19.90
CA GLU A 94 -38.96 -3.88 -19.23
C GLU A 94 -38.57 -4.41 -17.82
N VAL A 95 -37.27 -4.67 -17.63
CA VAL A 95 -36.66 -5.00 -16.32
C VAL A 95 -35.89 -3.80 -15.77
N TRP A 96 -35.35 -2.97 -16.66
CA TRP A 96 -34.54 -1.81 -16.34
C TRP A 96 -35.37 -0.54 -16.52
N ILE A 97 -35.60 0.19 -15.42
CA ILE A 97 -36.21 1.52 -15.46
C ILE A 97 -35.17 2.49 -14.92
N ASP A 98 -34.67 3.40 -15.76
CA ASP A 98 -33.65 4.39 -15.41
C ASP A 98 -32.37 3.79 -14.77
N ASN A 99 -31.87 2.66 -15.31
CA ASN A 99 -30.75 1.89 -14.72
C ASN A 99 -30.99 1.37 -13.30
N GLN A 100 -32.26 1.20 -12.92
CA GLN A 100 -32.68 0.65 -11.64
C GLN A 100 -33.57 -0.58 -11.86
N ILE A 101 -33.61 -1.40 -10.82
CA ILE A 101 -34.52 -2.53 -10.69
C ILE A 101 -35.11 -2.44 -9.27
N ASP A 102 -36.43 -2.52 -9.15
CA ASP A 102 -37.11 -2.69 -7.87
C ASP A 102 -38.27 -3.65 -8.11
N GLU A 103 -37.97 -4.95 -8.05
CA GLU A 103 -38.91 -6.03 -8.39
C GLU A 103 -39.24 -6.85 -7.15
N GLN A 104 -40.51 -7.25 -7.05
CA GLN A 104 -41.02 -8.09 -5.98
C GLN A 104 -41.64 -9.36 -6.58
N PHE A 105 -41.25 -10.50 -6.03
CA PHE A 105 -41.71 -11.82 -6.41
C PHE A 105 -42.41 -12.47 -5.22
N GLU A 106 -43.61 -12.99 -5.42
CA GLU A 106 -44.36 -13.76 -4.42
C GLU A 106 -44.41 -15.22 -4.88
N PHE A 107 -44.02 -16.13 -3.99
CA PHE A 107 -43.96 -17.57 -4.28
C PHE A 107 -45.22 -18.29 -3.80
N GLU A 108 -45.41 -19.53 -4.26
CA GLU A 108 -46.61 -20.34 -3.95
C GLU A 108 -46.77 -20.64 -2.44
N ASP A 109 -45.66 -20.63 -1.69
CA ASP A 109 -45.62 -20.81 -0.23
C ASP A 109 -45.87 -19.50 0.55
N GLY A 110 -46.09 -18.39 -0.16
CA GLY A 110 -46.33 -17.06 0.40
C GLY A 110 -45.07 -16.28 0.75
N GLU A 111 -43.88 -16.81 0.46
CA GLU A 111 -42.63 -16.06 0.65
C GLU A 111 -42.49 -14.94 -0.38
N ILE A 112 -42.00 -13.79 0.08
CA ILE A 112 -41.77 -12.61 -0.77
C ILE A 112 -40.27 -12.36 -0.90
N LEU A 113 -39.81 -12.29 -2.15
CA LEU A 113 -38.46 -11.88 -2.51
C LEU A 113 -38.48 -10.52 -3.21
N LYS A 114 -37.68 -9.58 -2.71
CA LYS A 114 -37.45 -8.29 -3.34
C LYS A 114 -36.02 -8.18 -3.82
N ILE A 115 -35.85 -7.81 -5.08
CA ILE A 115 -34.54 -7.55 -5.68
C ILE A 115 -34.49 -6.07 -6.02
N ARG A 116 -33.56 -5.36 -5.38
CA ARG A 116 -33.32 -3.94 -5.63
C ARG A 116 -31.93 -3.74 -6.19
N TYR A 117 -31.88 -3.18 -7.38
CA TYR A 117 -30.67 -2.67 -8.00
C TYR A 117 -30.79 -1.16 -8.19
N ARG A 118 -29.78 -0.41 -7.76
CA ARG A 118 -29.69 1.01 -8.07
C ARG A 118 -28.30 1.34 -8.59
N ASN A 119 -28.23 1.99 -9.73
CA ASN A 119 -27.00 2.54 -10.28
C ASN A 119 -27.27 3.96 -10.75
N GLN A 120 -26.57 4.90 -10.14
CA GLN A 120 -26.54 6.29 -10.59
C GLN A 120 -25.16 6.58 -11.16
N GLU A 121 -25.09 7.50 -12.12
CA GLU A 121 -23.81 7.92 -12.66
C GLU A 121 -22.92 8.49 -11.56
N ASN A 122 -21.68 8.01 -11.48
CA ASN A 122 -20.68 8.42 -10.50
C ASN A 122 -21.04 8.11 -9.03
N GLU A 123 -22.02 7.24 -8.78
CA GLU A 123 -22.27 6.67 -7.46
C GLU A 123 -21.97 5.17 -7.42
N ASP A 124 -21.84 4.66 -6.22
CA ASP A 124 -21.72 3.24 -5.98
C ASP A 124 -23.04 2.54 -6.28
N SER A 125 -23.00 1.57 -7.18
CA SER A 125 -24.17 0.75 -7.45
C SER A 125 -24.47 -0.17 -6.28
N ILE A 126 -25.75 -0.32 -5.95
CA ILE A 126 -26.23 -1.14 -4.85
C ILE A 126 -27.05 -2.29 -5.43
N LEU A 127 -26.73 -3.51 -4.99
CA LEU A 127 -27.56 -4.69 -5.21
C LEU A 127 -27.96 -5.26 -3.85
N ASP A 128 -29.25 -5.17 -3.54
CA ASP A 128 -29.86 -5.70 -2.34
C ASP A 128 -30.87 -6.78 -2.71
N VAL A 129 -30.84 -7.89 -1.98
CA VAL A 129 -31.85 -8.95 -2.07
C VAL A 129 -32.44 -9.13 -0.69
N SER A 130 -33.75 -8.96 -0.57
CA SER A 130 -34.44 -9.03 0.72
C SER A 130 -35.64 -9.96 0.68
N SER A 131 -35.79 -10.75 1.73
CA SER A 131 -37.03 -11.42 2.12
C SER A 131 -37.80 -10.57 3.13
N GLU A 132 -38.93 -11.08 3.64
CA GLU A 132 -39.67 -10.42 4.73
C GLU A 132 -38.86 -10.24 6.02
N ILE A 133 -37.87 -11.10 6.26
CA ILE A 133 -37.15 -11.19 7.55
C ILE A 133 -35.68 -10.75 7.41
N THR A 134 -35.08 -10.96 6.24
CA THR A 134 -33.65 -10.74 6.03
C THR A 134 -33.38 -9.88 4.80
N THR A 135 -32.42 -8.96 4.91
CA THR A 135 -31.90 -8.20 3.76
C THR A 135 -30.42 -8.50 3.63
N ARG A 136 -30.00 -8.92 2.44
CA ARG A 136 -28.61 -9.19 2.07
C ARG A 136 -28.18 -8.14 1.05
N ARG A 137 -27.04 -7.51 1.30
CA ARG A 137 -26.43 -6.52 0.39
C ARG A 137 -25.17 -7.11 -0.23
N ALA A 138 -25.04 -6.98 -1.54
CA ALA A 138 -23.82 -7.38 -2.23
C ALA A 138 -22.75 -6.29 -2.16
N SER A 139 -21.51 -6.71 -2.03
CA SER A 139 -20.33 -5.89 -2.25
C SER A 139 -20.10 -5.72 -3.76
N MET A 140 -19.79 -4.51 -4.21
CA MET A 140 -19.35 -4.28 -5.60
C MET A 140 -17.99 -4.91 -5.82
N ILE A 141 -17.79 -5.54 -6.98
CA ILE A 141 -16.50 -6.12 -7.37
C ILE A 141 -16.08 -5.64 -8.76
N CYS A 142 -14.76 -5.58 -8.95
CA CYS A 142 -14.17 -5.30 -10.26
C CYS A 142 -14.46 -6.46 -11.23
N ARG A 143 -15.12 -6.22 -12.37
CA ARG A 143 -15.37 -7.26 -13.41
C ARG A 143 -14.11 -7.89 -14.03
N HIS A 144 -12.94 -7.28 -13.83
CA HIS A 144 -11.67 -7.76 -14.39
C HIS A 144 -10.87 -8.63 -13.43
N CYS A 145 -10.91 -8.33 -12.13
CA CYS A 145 -10.11 -9.03 -11.12
C CYS A 145 -10.92 -9.62 -9.97
N HIS A 146 -12.22 -9.34 -9.94
CA HIS A 146 -13.20 -9.82 -8.96
C HIS A 146 -12.85 -9.50 -7.49
N ASN A 147 -12.00 -8.48 -7.26
CA ASN A 147 -11.77 -7.95 -5.91
C ASN A 147 -12.87 -6.97 -5.54
N ILE A 148 -13.20 -6.94 -4.25
CA ILE A 148 -14.16 -6.01 -3.67
C ILE A 148 -13.67 -4.59 -3.88
N LEU A 149 -14.50 -3.78 -4.54
CA LEU A 149 -14.25 -2.36 -4.70
C LEU A 149 -14.60 -1.66 -3.38
N PRO A 150 -13.78 -0.71 -2.93
CA PRO A 150 -14.01 0.04 -1.70
C PRO A 150 -15.33 0.83 -1.76
N SER A 151 -15.90 1.14 -0.60
CA SER A 151 -17.09 2.01 -0.54
C SER A 151 -16.75 3.45 -0.95
N GLY A 152 -17.65 4.07 -1.70
CA GLY A 152 -17.51 5.35 -2.37
C GLY A 152 -16.52 5.33 -3.54
N PHE A 153 -16.27 4.18 -4.17
CA PHE A 153 -15.31 4.05 -5.27
C PHE A 153 -15.62 4.98 -6.45
N PHE A 154 -16.90 5.11 -6.82
CA PHE A 154 -17.28 6.03 -7.89
C PHE A 154 -17.52 7.46 -7.40
N GLN A 155 -17.98 7.59 -6.15
CA GLN A 155 -18.29 8.86 -5.50
C GLN A 155 -17.03 9.71 -5.24
N TYR A 156 -16.00 9.11 -4.66
CA TYR A 156 -14.82 9.84 -4.20
C TYR A 156 -13.78 9.99 -5.31
N GLN A 157 -13.10 11.14 -5.32
CA GLN A 157 -11.92 11.30 -6.17
C GLN A 157 -10.79 10.41 -5.67
N GLN A 158 -10.11 9.73 -6.58
CA GLN A 158 -9.03 8.80 -6.26
C GLN A 158 -7.66 9.50 -6.34
N VAL A 159 -6.83 9.31 -5.33
CA VAL A 159 -5.40 9.67 -5.27
C VAL A 159 -4.57 8.39 -5.14
N THR A 160 -3.53 8.24 -5.93
CA THR A 160 -2.66 7.06 -5.92
C THR A 160 -1.23 7.44 -5.50
N ILE A 161 -0.70 6.73 -4.49
CA ILE A 161 0.63 6.95 -3.92
C ILE A 161 1.46 5.68 -4.05
N GLY A 162 2.63 5.77 -4.68
CA GLY A 162 3.57 4.66 -4.79
C GLY A 162 4.65 4.71 -3.71
N LEU A 163 4.80 3.63 -2.94
CA LEU A 163 5.97 3.43 -2.07
C LEU A 163 7.08 2.78 -2.88
N ILE A 164 8.23 3.44 -2.94
CA ILE A 164 9.38 3.00 -3.73
C ILE A 164 10.64 3.03 -2.89
N GLY A 165 11.58 2.15 -3.18
CA GLY A 165 12.80 2.01 -2.40
C GLY A 165 13.51 0.70 -2.70
N LYS A 166 14.81 0.65 -2.45
CA LYS A 166 15.61 -0.56 -2.56
C LYS A 166 15.10 -1.68 -1.65
N LYS A 167 15.65 -2.89 -1.84
CA LYS A 167 15.43 -4.00 -0.93
C LYS A 167 15.76 -3.58 0.51
N ASP A 168 14.94 -4.02 1.45
CA ASP A 168 15.05 -3.73 2.89
C ASP A 168 14.86 -2.25 3.30
N ALA A 169 14.50 -1.34 2.39
CA ALA A 169 14.19 0.06 2.69
C ALA A 169 12.91 0.27 3.55
N GLY A 170 12.20 -0.81 3.91
CA GLY A 170 11.05 -0.74 4.83
C GLY A 170 9.68 -0.44 4.20
N LYS A 171 9.51 -0.63 2.88
CA LYS A 171 8.23 -0.38 2.18
C LYS A 171 7.04 -1.11 2.80
N THR A 172 7.15 -2.42 2.99
CA THR A 172 6.08 -3.23 3.59
C THR A 172 5.86 -2.88 5.05
N CYS A 173 6.91 -2.56 5.82
CA CYS A 173 6.78 -2.07 7.18
C CYS A 173 6.01 -0.74 7.23
N MET A 174 6.28 0.17 6.29
CA MET A 174 5.57 1.44 6.15
C MET A 174 4.08 1.20 5.88
N LEU A 175 3.75 0.34 4.92
CA LEU A 175 2.39 -0.06 4.57
C LEU A 175 1.62 -0.68 5.75
N VAL A 176 2.24 -1.62 6.46
CA VAL A 176 1.66 -2.24 7.66
C VAL A 176 1.47 -1.20 8.76
N SER A 177 2.41 -0.28 8.93
CA SER A 177 2.35 0.75 9.96
C SER A 177 1.27 1.82 9.70
N MET A 178 0.89 2.03 8.44
CA MET A 178 -0.27 2.85 8.09
C MET A 178 -1.58 2.27 8.62
N LEU A 179 -1.70 0.94 8.72
CA LEU A 179 -2.90 0.27 9.22
C LEU A 179 -2.83 -0.04 10.73
N ALA A 180 -1.64 -0.16 11.29
CA ALA A 180 -1.42 -0.47 12.69
C ALA A 180 -1.99 0.60 13.63
N SER A 181 -2.31 0.17 14.84
CA SER A 181 -2.74 0.99 15.97
C SER A 181 -3.90 1.90 15.62
N HIS A 182 -4.85 1.35 14.86
CA HIS A 182 -6.02 2.07 14.33
C HIS A 182 -5.64 3.35 13.57
N ARG A 183 -4.53 3.33 12.83
CA ARG A 183 -4.01 4.47 12.06
C ARG A 183 -3.63 5.66 12.94
N LYS A 184 -3.34 5.47 14.24
CA LYS A 184 -2.96 6.56 15.17
C LYS A 184 -1.82 7.41 14.61
N ALA A 185 -0.84 6.77 13.96
CA ALA A 185 0.30 7.48 13.38
C ALA A 185 -0.07 8.40 12.21
N LEU A 186 -1.18 8.14 11.51
CA LEU A 186 -1.69 8.98 10.42
C LEU A 186 -2.64 10.06 10.94
N ASN A 187 -3.50 9.72 11.89
CA ASN A 187 -4.54 10.59 12.42
C ASN A 187 -4.06 11.58 13.50
N GLY A 188 -2.75 11.84 13.59
CA GLY A 188 -2.19 12.88 14.46
C GLY A 188 -2.61 14.30 14.07
N SER A 189 -3.23 14.48 12.90
CA SER A 189 -3.76 15.76 12.39
C SER A 189 -5.24 15.69 12.02
N SER A 190 -6.03 14.92 12.77
CA SER A 190 -7.44 14.63 12.46
C SER A 190 -8.34 15.87 12.34
N GLU A 191 -7.91 17.02 12.86
CA GLU A 191 -8.62 18.30 12.75
C GLU A 191 -8.64 18.86 11.32
N VAL A 192 -7.66 18.50 10.48
CA VAL A 192 -7.54 18.96 9.09
C VAL A 192 -7.73 17.82 8.10
N LEU A 193 -7.13 16.66 8.39
CA LEU A 193 -7.23 15.48 7.53
C LEU A 193 -7.32 14.22 8.39
N SER A 194 -8.40 13.46 8.22
CA SER A 194 -8.60 12.17 8.90
C SER A 194 -8.61 11.01 7.91
N PHE A 195 -8.11 9.85 8.37
CA PHE A 195 -7.99 8.64 7.57
C PHE A 195 -8.76 7.48 8.20
N GLU A 196 -9.62 6.89 7.38
CA GLU A 196 -10.34 5.66 7.67
C GLU A 196 -9.98 4.60 6.65
N GLU A 197 -10.18 3.33 7.00
CA GLU A 197 -10.02 2.26 6.03
C GLU A 197 -11.26 2.22 5.13
N ALA A 198 -11.07 2.24 3.81
CA ALA A 198 -12.19 2.22 2.86
C ALA A 198 -12.72 0.79 2.57
N GLN A 199 -12.02 -0.22 3.08
CA GLN A 199 -12.29 -1.62 2.83
C GLN A 199 -13.02 -2.29 3.97
N THR A 200 -13.85 -3.28 3.64
CA THR A 200 -14.57 -4.07 4.63
C THR A 200 -13.58 -4.93 5.44
N ILE A 201 -13.88 -5.12 6.73
CA ILE A 201 -13.06 -5.99 7.60
C ILE A 201 -12.98 -7.41 7.05
N GLN A 202 -14.01 -7.83 6.31
CA GLN A 202 -14.19 -9.18 5.79
C GLN A 202 -13.52 -9.41 4.42
N ASP A 203 -12.91 -8.38 3.79
CA ASP A 203 -12.21 -8.56 2.50
C ASP A 203 -11.03 -9.55 2.65
N PRO A 204 -11.09 -10.73 2.00
CA PRO A 204 -10.05 -11.74 2.10
C PRO A 204 -8.72 -11.30 1.50
N SER A 205 -8.76 -10.36 0.55
CA SER A 205 -7.57 -9.82 -0.11
C SER A 205 -6.64 -9.16 0.92
N TYR A 206 -7.19 -8.63 2.01
CA TYR A 206 -6.47 -7.96 3.08
C TYR A 206 -6.15 -8.86 4.27
N ARG A 207 -6.64 -10.10 4.32
CA ARG A 207 -6.45 -10.98 5.48
C ARG A 207 -4.99 -11.17 5.85
N GLU A 208 -4.13 -11.40 4.86
CA GLU A 208 -2.69 -11.54 5.10
C GLU A 208 -2.06 -10.24 5.59
N LEU A 209 -2.48 -9.10 5.05
CA LEU A 209 -2.00 -7.80 5.49
C LEU A 209 -2.43 -7.49 6.93
N ARG A 210 -3.69 -7.77 7.29
CA ARG A 210 -4.21 -7.64 8.65
C ARG A 210 -3.50 -8.58 9.63
N GLU A 211 -3.17 -9.80 9.21
CA GLU A 211 -2.38 -10.72 10.03
C GLU A 211 -0.97 -10.17 10.26
N LYS A 212 -0.32 -9.57 9.24
CA LYS A 212 0.97 -8.89 9.40
C LYS A 212 0.88 -7.72 10.38
N VAL A 213 -0.18 -6.92 10.34
CA VAL A 213 -0.45 -5.85 11.33
C VAL A 213 -0.55 -6.45 12.73
N ARG A 214 -1.38 -7.48 12.89
CA ARG A 214 -1.58 -8.15 14.18
C ARG A 214 -0.28 -8.70 14.76
N LEU A 215 0.50 -9.43 13.96
CA LEU A 215 1.78 -10.00 14.36
C LEU A 215 2.81 -8.92 14.76
N LEU A 216 2.77 -7.77 14.08
CA LEU A 216 3.60 -6.62 14.43
C LEU A 216 3.20 -6.04 15.79
N GLU A 217 1.90 -5.79 16.00
CA GLU A 217 1.40 -5.16 17.24
C GLU A 217 1.46 -6.07 18.46
N GLU A 218 1.01 -7.32 18.33
CA GLU A 218 0.93 -8.27 19.44
C GLU A 218 2.27 -8.94 19.74
N ASN A 219 3.07 -9.24 18.70
CA ASN A 219 4.27 -10.07 18.85
C ASN A 219 5.57 -9.34 18.49
N GLY A 220 5.51 -8.11 17.96
CA GLY A 220 6.66 -7.39 17.45
C GLY A 220 7.31 -8.06 16.25
N ILE A 221 6.59 -8.91 15.51
CA ILE A 221 7.13 -9.64 14.35
C ILE A 221 6.98 -8.75 13.12
N CYS A 222 8.10 -8.45 12.48
CA CYS A 222 8.12 -7.62 11.28
C CYS A 222 7.62 -8.41 10.07
N PRO A 223 6.95 -7.76 9.09
CA PRO A 223 6.59 -8.42 7.85
C PRO A 223 7.84 -8.89 7.10
N ASP A 224 7.78 -10.08 6.51
CA ASP A 224 8.88 -10.62 5.69
C ASP A 224 9.11 -9.75 4.44
N SER A 225 10.36 -9.72 3.94
CA SER A 225 10.70 -9.01 2.71
C SER A 225 9.88 -9.53 1.53
N THR A 226 9.25 -8.64 0.77
CA THR A 226 8.41 -8.96 -0.40
C THR A 226 9.14 -9.85 -1.41
N ARG A 227 8.77 -11.13 -1.53
CA ARG A 227 9.38 -12.10 -2.47
C ARG A 227 8.60 -12.21 -3.79
N GLY A 228 8.36 -11.08 -4.45
CA GLY A 228 7.62 -11.04 -5.73
C GLY A 228 6.16 -11.50 -5.63
N GLU A 229 5.62 -11.55 -4.42
CA GLU A 229 4.20 -11.80 -4.15
C GLU A 229 3.40 -10.50 -4.31
N PHE A 230 2.14 -10.62 -4.72
CA PHE A 230 1.26 -9.47 -4.86
C PHE A 230 0.84 -8.99 -3.47
N ILE A 231 1.28 -7.79 -3.10
CA ILE A 231 0.79 -7.09 -1.91
C ILE A 231 -0.43 -6.26 -2.34
N PRO A 232 -1.62 -6.47 -1.75
CA PRO A 232 -2.76 -5.61 -2.03
C PRO A 232 -2.42 -4.15 -1.66
N PRO A 233 -2.88 -3.15 -2.44
CA PRO A 233 -2.70 -1.76 -2.04
C PRO A 233 -3.41 -1.49 -0.71
N VAL A 234 -2.97 -0.50 0.07
CA VAL A 234 -3.76 0.01 1.19
C VAL A 234 -4.68 1.10 0.69
N ILE A 235 -5.98 0.95 0.94
CA ILE A 235 -6.99 1.90 0.47
C ILE A 235 -7.62 2.59 1.68
N LEU A 236 -7.43 3.91 1.74
CA LEU A 236 -7.92 4.77 2.81
C LEU A 236 -8.97 5.74 2.27
N LYS A 237 -9.98 6.02 3.07
CA LYS A 237 -10.85 7.19 2.91
C LYS A 237 -10.19 8.34 3.67
N ALA A 238 -9.78 9.39 2.97
CA ALA A 238 -9.28 10.61 3.56
C ALA A 238 -10.42 11.64 3.58
N ALA A 239 -10.77 12.19 4.74
CA ALA A 239 -11.73 13.26 4.87
C ALA A 239 -10.99 14.57 5.17
N TRP A 240 -11.03 15.50 4.21
CA TRP A 240 -10.51 16.85 4.38
C TRP A 240 -11.57 17.70 5.08
N HIS A 241 -11.20 18.33 6.19
CA HIS A 241 -12.09 19.17 6.99
C HIS A 241 -11.78 20.64 6.70
N ASP A 242 -12.68 21.32 5.99
CA ASP A 242 -12.56 22.76 5.71
C ASP A 242 -13.85 23.48 6.07
N GLU A 243 -13.80 24.39 7.04
CA GLU A 243 -14.93 25.22 7.48
C GLU A 243 -16.28 24.47 7.70
N GLY A 244 -16.23 23.18 8.09
CA GLY A 244 -17.41 22.34 8.31
C GLY A 244 -17.91 21.56 7.09
N ILE A 245 -17.22 21.65 5.96
CA ILE A 245 -17.41 20.81 4.77
C ILE A 245 -16.41 19.65 4.84
N GLU A 246 -16.92 18.43 4.70
CA GLU A 246 -16.10 17.23 4.53
C GLU A 246 -16.00 16.89 3.04
N ASP A 247 -14.80 16.99 2.47
CA ASP A 247 -14.50 16.54 1.11
C ASP A 247 -13.77 15.19 1.15
N PRO A 248 -14.46 14.06 0.87
CA PRO A 248 -13.87 12.74 0.93
C PRO A 248 -13.07 12.38 -0.34
N PHE A 249 -11.86 11.89 -0.13
CA PHE A 249 -10.96 11.35 -1.15
C PHE A 249 -10.65 9.89 -0.87
N MET A 250 -10.39 9.13 -1.93
CA MET A 250 -9.92 7.75 -1.84
C MET A 250 -8.42 7.69 -2.13
N VAL A 251 -7.63 7.34 -1.11
CA VAL A 251 -6.17 7.27 -1.21
C VAL A 251 -5.75 5.81 -1.34
N CYS A 252 -5.11 5.44 -2.46
CA CYS A 252 -4.60 4.10 -2.73
C CYS A 252 -3.07 4.09 -2.64
N VAL A 253 -2.52 3.29 -1.74
CA VAL A 253 -1.08 3.20 -1.48
C VAL A 253 -0.53 1.86 -1.98
N TYR A 254 0.48 1.91 -2.84
CA TYR A 254 1.06 0.73 -3.49
C TYR A 254 2.46 0.39 -2.97
N ASP A 255 2.74 -0.89 -2.71
CA ASP A 255 4.13 -1.38 -2.57
C ASP A 255 4.73 -1.60 -3.96
N ALA A 256 5.50 -0.64 -4.46
CA ALA A 256 6.27 -0.84 -5.68
C ALA A 256 7.63 -1.45 -5.31
N ALA A 257 7.84 -2.73 -5.66
CA ALA A 257 9.14 -3.34 -5.45
C ALA A 257 10.19 -2.62 -6.31
N GLY A 258 11.17 -1.95 -5.67
CA GLY A 258 12.19 -1.16 -6.36
C GLY A 258 13.05 -1.96 -7.35
N GLU A 259 13.19 -3.27 -7.13
CA GLU A 259 13.86 -4.22 -8.04
C GLU A 259 13.19 -4.28 -9.44
N LEU A 260 11.90 -3.91 -9.52
CA LEU A 260 11.15 -3.93 -10.78
C LEU A 260 11.56 -2.78 -11.72
N LEU A 261 12.18 -1.72 -11.21
CA LEU A 261 12.73 -0.62 -12.00
C LEU A 261 14.13 -0.92 -12.56
N GLU A 262 14.90 -1.76 -11.86
CA GLU A 262 16.24 -2.17 -12.30
C GLU A 262 16.19 -3.04 -13.58
N ASN A 263 15.04 -3.67 -13.88
CA ASN A 263 14.80 -4.50 -15.07
C ASN A 263 13.55 -4.07 -15.87
N SER A 264 13.48 -2.78 -16.22
CA SER A 264 12.32 -2.17 -16.91
C SER A 264 11.91 -2.86 -18.22
N ALA A 265 12.84 -3.51 -18.94
CA ALA A 265 12.55 -4.20 -20.22
C ALA A 265 11.75 -5.50 -20.09
N GLN A 266 11.74 -6.16 -18.92
CA GLN A 266 11.08 -7.47 -18.72
C GLN A 266 9.75 -7.37 -17.96
N ASN A 267 9.46 -6.24 -17.30
CA ASN A 267 8.34 -6.08 -16.35
C ASN A 267 7.21 -5.15 -16.84
N GLY A 268 6.85 -5.23 -18.12
CA GLY A 268 5.90 -4.30 -18.76
C GLY A 268 4.54 -4.15 -18.09
N SER A 269 4.02 -5.17 -17.40
CA SER A 269 2.74 -5.09 -16.67
C SER A 269 2.83 -4.35 -15.35
N VAL A 270 3.99 -4.34 -14.69
CA VAL A 270 4.26 -3.60 -13.45
C VAL A 270 4.43 -2.11 -13.73
N LEU A 271 4.96 -1.75 -14.91
CA LEU A 271 5.15 -0.36 -15.32
C LEU A 271 3.82 0.40 -15.45
N ASN A 272 2.70 -0.28 -15.73
CA ASN A 272 1.36 0.34 -15.72
C ASN A 272 0.95 0.83 -14.32
N ASN A 273 1.40 0.16 -13.25
CA ASN A 273 1.22 0.61 -11.87
C ASN A 273 1.97 1.90 -11.59
N ILE A 274 3.13 2.09 -12.22
CA ILE A 274 3.96 3.29 -12.05
C ILE A 274 3.34 4.49 -12.80
N LEU A 275 2.74 4.26 -13.96
CA LEU A 275 2.16 5.33 -14.78
C LEU A 275 0.83 5.89 -14.26
N SER A 276 0.12 5.13 -13.43
CA SER A 276 -1.17 5.53 -12.85
C SER A 276 -1.05 6.10 -11.44
N THR A 277 0.18 6.28 -10.95
CA THR A 277 0.50 6.86 -9.65
C THR A 277 0.60 8.38 -9.72
N ASP A 278 -0.15 9.09 -8.88
CA ASP A 278 -0.15 10.55 -8.83
C ASP A 278 1.09 11.10 -8.08
N GLY A 279 1.57 10.40 -7.05
CA GLY A 279 2.75 10.80 -6.28
C GLY A 279 3.52 9.65 -5.65
N TRP A 280 4.78 9.92 -5.27
CA TRP A 280 5.73 8.91 -4.84
C TRP A 280 6.32 9.21 -3.47
N ILE A 281 6.43 8.19 -2.63
CA ILE A 281 7.22 8.24 -1.39
C ILE A 281 8.42 7.31 -1.56
N TYR A 282 9.60 7.91 -1.72
CA TYR A 282 10.85 7.20 -1.87
C TYR A 282 11.54 6.97 -0.53
N LEU A 283 11.63 5.71 -0.14
CA LEU A 283 12.23 5.25 1.10
C LEU A 283 13.72 4.98 0.89
N ILE A 284 14.53 5.70 1.65
CA ILE A 284 15.99 5.61 1.67
C ILE A 284 16.41 4.93 2.98
N ASP A 285 17.07 3.79 2.86
CA ASP A 285 17.70 3.14 4.00
C ASP A 285 18.98 3.90 4.39
N PRO A 286 19.14 4.37 5.64
CA PRO A 286 20.35 5.06 6.08
C PRO A 286 21.63 4.24 5.88
N GLN A 287 21.56 2.90 5.93
CA GLN A 287 22.71 2.03 5.68
C GLN A 287 23.27 2.17 4.26
N ASN A 288 22.44 2.61 3.30
CA ASN A 288 22.83 2.85 1.92
C ASN A 288 23.34 4.28 1.68
N THR A 289 23.57 5.07 2.72
CA THR A 289 24.00 6.48 2.64
C THR A 289 25.34 6.69 3.36
N LYS A 290 25.87 7.92 3.35
CA LYS A 290 27.09 8.24 4.14
C LYS A 290 26.86 7.97 5.64
N LEU A 291 25.62 8.01 6.14
CA LEU A 291 25.27 7.67 7.54
C LEU A 291 25.61 6.23 7.89
N GLY A 292 25.32 5.26 7.02
CA GLY A 292 25.61 3.84 7.24
C GLY A 292 27.09 3.59 7.48
N SER A 293 27.94 4.19 6.63
CA SER A 293 29.40 4.08 6.77
C SER A 293 29.91 4.65 8.11
N MET A 294 29.33 5.76 8.57
CA MET A 294 29.70 6.38 9.85
C MET A 294 29.22 5.54 11.05
N ILE A 295 28.02 4.98 11.00
CA ILE A 295 27.50 4.08 12.04
C ILE A 295 28.33 2.78 12.10
N GLU A 296 28.69 2.19 10.96
CA GLU A 296 29.57 1.01 10.94
C GLU A 296 30.93 1.33 11.59
N THR A 297 31.56 2.47 11.27
CA THR A 297 32.86 2.86 11.87
C THR A 297 32.81 3.20 13.36
N LEU A 298 31.65 3.61 13.88
CA LEU A 298 31.42 3.90 15.29
C LEU A 298 31.06 2.64 16.11
N SER A 299 30.48 1.62 15.48
CA SER A 299 30.11 0.36 16.17
C SER A 299 31.32 -0.56 16.42
N ASP A 300 31.41 -1.17 17.60
CA ASP A 300 32.50 -2.13 17.92
C ASP A 300 32.50 -3.35 16.99
N ARG A 301 31.33 -3.75 16.50
CA ARG A 301 31.18 -4.80 15.49
C ARG A 301 31.68 -4.35 14.13
N GLY A 302 31.40 -3.13 13.69
CA GLY A 302 31.88 -2.60 12.43
C GLY A 302 33.39 -2.32 12.46
N ARG A 303 33.92 -1.78 13.56
CA ARG A 303 35.39 -1.72 13.80
C ARG A 303 36.02 -3.09 13.74
N SER A 304 35.47 -4.09 14.43
CA SER A 304 35.98 -5.46 14.38
C SER A 304 35.85 -6.09 13.00
N ARG A 305 34.79 -5.80 12.24
CA ARG A 305 34.58 -6.30 10.87
C ARG A 305 35.55 -5.64 9.89
N ILE A 306 35.74 -4.32 9.97
CA ILE A 306 36.70 -3.54 9.17
C ILE A 306 38.13 -3.98 9.50
N LEU A 307 38.50 -4.11 10.78
CA LEU A 307 39.82 -4.61 11.21
C LEU A 307 40.05 -6.06 10.74
N ASN A 308 39.02 -6.91 10.81
CA ASN A 308 39.09 -8.28 10.31
C ASN A 308 39.20 -8.36 8.79
N LYS A 309 38.48 -7.50 8.04
CA LYS A 309 38.52 -7.39 6.57
C LYS A 309 39.85 -6.79 6.08
N ALA A 310 40.36 -5.75 6.74
CA ALA A 310 41.63 -5.11 6.45
C ALA A 310 42.87 -5.91 6.92
N ARG A 311 42.65 -7.08 7.56
CA ARG A 311 43.71 -7.93 8.14
C ARG A 311 44.68 -7.20 9.09
N ILE A 312 44.27 -6.10 9.70
CA ILE A 312 45.03 -5.46 10.79
C ILE A 312 44.77 -6.32 12.03
N ARG A 313 45.67 -7.28 12.24
CA ARG A 313 45.60 -8.27 13.33
C ARG A 313 46.83 -8.13 14.21
N ASP A 314 46.67 -8.51 15.48
CA ASP A 314 47.77 -8.65 16.43
C ASP A 314 48.91 -9.51 15.84
N ILE A 315 50.16 -9.07 16.06
CA ILE A 315 51.42 -9.60 15.53
C ILE A 315 51.52 -11.12 15.69
N ASN A 316 51.02 -11.64 16.81
CA ASN A 316 51.08 -13.07 17.13
C ASN A 316 50.18 -13.94 16.24
N ARG A 317 49.05 -13.41 15.75
CA ARG A 317 48.14 -14.11 14.83
C ARG A 317 48.61 -14.05 13.37
N GLN A 318 49.30 -12.98 12.96
CA GLN A 318 49.90 -12.88 11.62
C GLN A 318 51.01 -13.91 11.42
N ARG A 319 51.87 -14.13 12.44
CA ARG A 319 52.95 -15.14 12.38
C ARG A 319 52.44 -16.57 12.17
N LYS A 320 51.36 -16.97 12.85
CA LYS A 320 50.78 -18.32 12.70
C LYS A 320 50.21 -18.57 11.30
N MET A 321 49.69 -17.54 10.65
CA MET A 321 49.05 -17.69 9.34
C MET A 321 50.04 -17.58 8.18
N GLN A 322 51.20 -16.94 8.35
CA GLN A 322 52.29 -17.02 7.37
C GLN A 322 52.95 -18.41 7.35
N GLN A 323 52.84 -19.17 8.44
CA GLN A 323 53.31 -20.56 8.52
C GLN A 323 52.33 -21.56 7.89
N SER A 324 51.04 -21.25 7.88
CA SER A 324 50.01 -22.04 7.20
C SER A 324 49.68 -21.38 5.85
N ASN A 325 50.24 -21.86 4.74
CA ASN A 325 50.01 -21.37 3.37
C ASN A 325 48.51 -21.27 2.98
N CYS A 326 47.78 -20.30 3.51
CA CYS A 326 46.38 -20.02 3.18
C CYS A 326 46.37 -18.89 2.14
N GLY A 327 45.95 -19.25 0.93
CA GLY A 327 45.92 -18.40 -0.26
C GLY A 327 45.43 -16.98 0.02
N GLY A 328 46.22 -16.01 -0.46
CA GLY A 328 45.91 -14.59 -0.36
C GLY A 328 44.71 -14.24 -1.24
N TRP A 329 43.66 -13.72 -0.62
CA TRP A 329 42.74 -12.81 -1.31
C TRP A 329 43.57 -11.61 -1.77
N LYS A 330 43.50 -11.28 -3.06
CA LYS A 330 44.35 -10.22 -3.63
C LYS A 330 43.86 -8.89 -3.06
N VAL A 331 44.79 -8.03 -2.63
CA VAL A 331 44.51 -6.66 -2.12
C VAL A 331 43.53 -5.89 -3.03
N ARG A 332 43.55 -6.18 -4.33
CA ARG A 332 42.61 -5.67 -5.34
C ARG A 332 41.14 -5.99 -5.03
N GLU A 333 40.81 -7.20 -4.59
CA GLU A 333 39.44 -7.61 -4.24
C GLU A 333 38.96 -6.89 -2.97
N ILE A 334 39.84 -6.72 -1.98
CA ILE A 334 39.55 -5.96 -0.75
C ILE A 334 39.34 -4.47 -1.06
N MET A 335 40.15 -3.89 -1.96
CA MET A 335 39.95 -2.52 -2.43
C MET A 335 38.69 -2.39 -3.28
N GLN A 336 38.35 -3.38 -4.11
CA GLN A 336 37.12 -3.39 -4.89
C GLN A 336 35.90 -3.39 -3.96
N ASP A 337 35.89 -4.25 -2.92
CA ASP A 337 34.83 -4.33 -1.92
C ASP A 337 34.67 -3.01 -1.13
N LEU A 338 35.78 -2.41 -0.69
CA LEU A 338 35.80 -1.09 -0.04
C LEU A 338 35.28 0.04 -0.95
N LEU A 339 35.59 -0.03 -2.25
CA LEU A 339 35.08 0.92 -3.24
C LEU A 339 33.59 0.72 -3.52
N THR A 340 33.05 -0.50 -3.43
CA THR A 340 31.59 -0.75 -3.48
C THR A 340 30.86 -0.17 -2.27
N ASP A 341 31.45 -0.24 -1.06
CA ASP A 341 30.87 0.36 0.14
C ASP A 341 30.86 1.92 0.04
N ILE A 342 31.90 2.51 -0.57
CA ILE A 342 31.98 3.96 -0.88
C ILE A 342 31.01 4.37 -2.00
N ASN A 343 30.58 3.43 -2.86
CA ASN A 343 29.69 3.68 -4.00
C ASN A 343 28.19 3.66 -3.65
N THR A 344 27.80 3.40 -2.40
CA THR A 344 26.38 3.31 -1.99
C THR A 344 25.61 4.62 -2.21
N THR A 345 26.25 5.78 -1.99
CA THR A 345 25.65 7.10 -2.25
C THR A 345 25.43 7.34 -3.75
N ALA A 346 26.40 6.94 -4.59
CA ALA A 346 26.27 7.01 -6.05
C ALA A 346 25.16 6.07 -6.56
N GLN A 347 24.98 4.90 -5.95
CA GLN A 347 23.90 3.99 -6.31
C GLN A 347 22.51 4.47 -5.90
N ASN A 348 22.37 5.28 -4.84
CA ASN A 348 21.08 5.89 -4.50
C ASN A 348 20.78 7.07 -5.41
N ARG A 349 21.79 7.89 -5.73
CA ARG A 349 21.68 8.95 -6.73
C ARG A 349 21.26 8.39 -8.08
N ASN A 350 21.95 7.37 -8.59
CA ASN A 350 21.61 6.75 -9.86
C ASN A 350 20.18 6.18 -9.86
N PHE A 351 19.74 5.55 -8.76
CA PHE A 351 18.36 5.06 -8.66
C PHE A 351 17.33 6.21 -8.67
N CYS A 352 17.60 7.31 -7.95
CA CYS A 352 16.74 8.51 -7.98
C CYS A 352 16.68 9.12 -9.37
N ASP A 353 17.84 9.28 -10.02
CA ASP A 353 17.96 9.89 -11.34
C ASP A 353 17.32 8.99 -12.40
N ASP A 354 17.48 7.67 -12.31
CA ASP A 354 16.81 6.68 -13.17
C ASP A 354 15.29 6.71 -12.98
N LEU A 355 14.80 6.81 -11.74
CA LEU A 355 13.37 6.93 -11.45
C LEU A 355 12.80 8.25 -12.00
N LEU A 356 13.46 9.37 -11.74
CA LEU A 356 13.07 10.68 -12.24
C LEU A 356 13.10 10.74 -13.76
N GLN A 357 14.16 10.23 -14.37
CA GLN A 357 14.27 10.12 -15.82
C GLN A 357 13.17 9.22 -16.38
N PHE A 358 12.87 8.09 -15.73
CA PHE A 358 11.77 7.21 -16.14
C PHE A 358 10.42 7.92 -16.06
N LEU A 359 10.13 8.58 -14.93
CA LEU A 359 8.91 9.34 -14.72
C LEU A 359 8.81 10.49 -15.73
N TRP A 360 9.85 11.29 -15.94
CA TRP A 360 9.87 12.37 -16.92
C TRP A 360 9.70 11.87 -18.35
N THR A 361 10.41 10.82 -18.75
CA THR A 361 10.35 10.30 -20.13
C THR A 361 8.96 9.72 -20.46
N LYS A 362 8.24 9.19 -19.47
CA LYS A 362 6.93 8.56 -19.67
C LYS A 362 5.74 9.47 -19.34
N GLN A 363 5.84 10.36 -18.36
CA GLN A 363 4.82 11.38 -18.06
C GLN A 363 4.86 12.54 -19.06
N ALA A 364 6.00 12.89 -19.67
CA ALA A 364 6.05 13.93 -20.70
C ALA A 364 5.17 13.62 -21.93
N GLY A 365 4.72 12.38 -22.10
CA GLY A 365 3.70 12.01 -23.10
C GLY A 365 2.24 12.22 -22.67
N PHE A 366 1.96 12.47 -21.38
CA PHE A 366 0.60 12.50 -20.81
C PHE A 366 0.29 13.74 -19.96
N THR A 367 1.27 14.36 -19.28
CA THR A 367 1.09 15.59 -18.49
C THR A 367 2.39 16.42 -18.46
N SER A 368 2.27 17.75 -18.49
CA SER A 368 3.39 18.70 -18.39
C SER A 368 3.86 18.96 -16.95
N ARG A 369 3.22 18.33 -15.94
CA ARG A 369 3.47 18.60 -14.53
C ARG A 369 4.41 17.57 -13.92
N LYS A 370 5.36 18.06 -13.12
CA LYS A 370 6.31 17.25 -12.36
C LYS A 370 5.56 16.37 -11.33
N PRO A 371 5.88 15.07 -11.21
CA PRO A 371 5.24 14.20 -10.22
C PRO A 371 5.55 14.67 -8.81
N GLU A 372 4.57 14.57 -7.90
CA GLU A 372 4.79 14.84 -6.48
C GLU A 372 5.69 13.76 -5.91
N MET A 373 6.77 14.14 -5.24
CA MET A 373 7.71 13.19 -4.65
C MET A 373 8.15 13.61 -3.25
N ALA A 374 8.07 12.65 -2.33
CA ALA A 374 8.56 12.75 -0.98
C ALA A 374 9.74 11.79 -0.76
N PHE A 375 10.86 12.30 -0.26
CA PHE A 375 12.05 11.52 0.07
C PHE A 375 12.10 11.29 1.56
N VAL A 376 12.16 10.03 1.98
CA VAL A 376 12.07 9.65 3.39
C VAL A 376 13.27 8.82 3.77
N LEU A 377 14.06 9.30 4.74
CA LEU A 377 15.03 8.43 5.42
C LEU A 377 14.23 7.51 6.35
N SER A 378 14.01 6.26 5.93
CA SER A 378 12.90 5.41 6.38
C SER A 378 13.15 4.58 7.65
N LYS A 379 14.40 4.54 8.12
CA LYS A 379 14.83 3.90 9.36
C LYS A 379 15.56 4.90 10.24
N SER A 380 14.94 6.06 10.43
CA SER A 380 15.54 7.18 11.14
C SER A 380 15.90 6.86 12.61
N ASP A 381 15.28 5.83 13.20
CA ASP A 381 15.63 5.28 14.51
C ASP A 381 17.08 4.75 14.59
N GLU A 382 17.62 4.19 13.50
CA GLU A 382 19.00 3.68 13.47
C GLU A 382 20.05 4.79 13.56
N VAL A 383 19.71 5.99 13.11
CA VAL A 383 20.60 7.17 13.05
C VAL A 383 20.30 8.18 14.16
N MET A 384 19.26 7.95 14.96
CA MET A 384 18.76 8.90 15.97
C MET A 384 19.84 9.37 16.95
N GLN A 385 20.62 8.44 17.52
CA GLN A 385 21.67 8.79 18.48
C GLN A 385 22.76 9.67 17.87
N PHE A 386 23.15 9.38 16.63
CA PHE A 386 24.16 10.14 15.91
C PHE A 386 23.66 11.54 15.56
N LEU A 387 22.45 11.64 15.01
CA LEU A 387 21.88 12.92 14.59
C LEU A 387 21.57 13.83 15.78
N ASN A 388 21.02 13.29 16.89
CA ASN A 388 20.85 14.05 18.13
C ASN A 388 22.19 14.55 18.68
N GLY A 389 23.24 13.73 18.61
CA GLY A 389 24.59 14.13 19.06
C GLY A 389 25.23 15.22 18.20
N LYS A 390 25.00 15.23 16.87
CA LYS A 390 25.60 16.21 15.96
C LYS A 390 24.80 17.52 15.87
N TYR A 391 23.48 17.42 15.77
CA TYR A 391 22.61 18.57 15.51
C TYR A 391 22.01 19.14 16.80
N GLY A 392 22.00 18.41 17.91
CA GLY A 392 21.44 18.83 19.21
C GLY A 392 20.03 18.29 19.48
N GLU A 393 19.39 18.74 20.56
CA GLU A 393 18.01 18.38 20.95
C GLU A 393 16.95 19.07 20.08
N TRP A 394 17.08 18.97 18.75
CA TRP A 394 15.99 19.32 17.86
C TRP A 394 14.92 18.24 17.93
N ALA A 395 13.65 18.63 17.82
CA ALA A 395 12.50 17.71 17.78
C ALA A 395 12.41 16.93 16.45
N LEU A 396 13.55 16.43 15.93
CA LEU A 396 13.65 15.67 14.68
C LEU A 396 12.87 14.35 14.73
N PHE A 397 12.86 13.73 15.91
CA PHE A 397 12.28 12.41 16.16
C PHE A 397 11.07 12.45 17.09
N ASP A 398 10.57 13.65 17.39
CA ASP A 398 9.40 13.81 18.24
C ASP A 398 8.17 13.16 17.58
N ARG A 399 7.45 12.39 18.38
CA ARG A 399 6.35 11.52 17.97
C ARG A 399 5.00 12.23 18.09
N ASP A 400 4.91 13.23 18.96
CA ASP A 400 3.65 13.86 19.37
C ASP A 400 3.47 15.23 18.69
N ILE A 401 3.53 15.26 17.35
CA ILE A 401 3.41 16.50 16.58
C ILE A 401 2.13 16.50 15.74
N HIS A 402 1.31 17.54 15.90
CA HIS A 402 0.29 17.90 14.92
C HIS A 402 0.97 18.34 13.63
N TYR A 403 0.97 17.47 12.62
CA TYR A 403 1.74 17.68 11.39
C TYR A 403 1.26 18.88 10.55
N LEU A 404 0.07 19.43 10.83
CA LEU A 404 -0.65 20.42 10.00
C LEU A 404 -1.08 21.70 10.74
N SER A 405 -0.78 21.88 12.03
CA SER A 405 -1.21 23.09 12.75
C SER A 405 -0.32 24.31 12.43
N PRO A 406 -0.83 25.55 12.53
CA PRO A 406 -0.04 26.78 12.34
C PRO A 406 1.14 26.89 13.31
N GLU A 407 0.96 26.50 14.57
CA GLU A 407 2.04 26.43 15.58
C GLU A 407 3.04 25.31 15.27
N GLY A 408 2.55 24.21 14.70
CA GLY A 408 3.37 23.15 14.11
C GLY A 408 4.14 23.62 12.87
N SER A 409 3.71 24.70 12.20
CA SER A 409 4.30 25.16 10.93
C SER A 409 5.63 25.90 11.11
N GLU A 410 5.83 26.66 12.20
CA GLU A 410 7.12 27.29 12.51
C GLU A 410 8.15 26.24 12.95
N ALA A 411 7.79 25.39 13.92
CA ALA A 411 8.63 24.27 14.34
C ALA A 411 8.87 23.26 13.20
N TYR A 412 7.95 23.16 12.24
CA TYR A 412 8.12 22.39 11.01
C TYR A 412 9.15 23.02 10.09
N ARG A 413 9.09 24.34 9.83
CA ARG A 413 10.05 25.02 8.95
C ARG A 413 11.49 24.90 9.46
N ASP A 414 11.70 25.15 10.75
CA ASP A 414 13.03 25.04 11.37
C ASP A 414 13.56 23.60 11.29
N ARG A 415 12.68 22.62 11.51
CA ARG A 415 13.01 21.20 11.37
C ARG A 415 13.30 20.82 9.93
N GLU A 416 12.50 21.29 8.98
CA GLU A 416 12.66 21.02 7.55
C GLU A 416 14.03 21.50 7.08
N GLU A 417 14.44 22.70 7.49
CA GLU A 417 15.78 23.24 7.21
C GLU A 417 16.88 22.30 7.75
N LYS A 418 16.72 21.79 8.98
CA LYS A 418 17.68 20.83 9.56
C LYS A 418 17.66 19.48 8.86
N ILE A 419 16.51 18.98 8.44
CA ILE A 419 16.42 17.76 7.65
C ILE A 419 17.10 17.98 6.29
N ARG A 420 16.96 19.17 5.69
CA ARG A 420 17.65 19.54 4.44
C ARG A 420 19.17 19.53 4.61
N GLU A 421 19.69 20.09 5.70
CA GLU A 421 21.11 20.00 6.04
C GLU A 421 21.58 18.54 6.18
N ILE A 422 20.82 17.68 6.88
CA ILE A 422 21.15 16.25 7.04
C ILE A 422 21.20 15.54 5.69
N PHE A 423 20.24 15.83 4.83
CA PHE A 423 20.15 15.22 3.52
C PHE A 423 21.30 15.66 2.60
N GLN A 424 21.67 16.94 2.62
CA GLN A 424 22.82 17.48 1.88
C GLN A 424 24.15 16.89 2.38
N ASP A 425 24.31 16.78 3.70
CA ASP A 425 25.55 16.27 4.31
C ASP A 425 25.75 14.78 4.00
N TYR A 426 24.67 13.99 4.00
CA TYR A 426 24.80 12.54 4.12
C TYR A 426 24.02 11.68 3.15
N VAL A 427 22.93 12.19 2.57
CA VAL A 427 21.97 11.37 1.82
C VAL A 427 22.10 11.60 0.31
N ILE A 428 22.16 12.86 -0.13
CA ILE A 428 22.21 13.27 -1.54
C ILE A 428 23.20 14.44 -1.68
N ASP A 429 24.19 14.35 -2.59
CA ASP A 429 25.14 15.44 -2.85
C ASP A 429 24.44 16.66 -3.49
N SER A 430 24.88 17.86 -3.12
CA SER A 430 24.01 19.01 -2.81
C SER A 430 23.69 20.04 -3.90
N ASP A 431 23.75 19.74 -5.21
CA ASP A 431 23.32 20.72 -6.23
C ASP A 431 21.86 20.52 -6.69
N ASP A 432 21.30 19.33 -6.51
CA ASP A 432 19.98 18.95 -7.05
C ASP A 432 18.86 18.97 -5.98
N MET A 433 19.17 19.34 -4.72
CA MET A 433 18.22 19.32 -3.59
C MET A 433 17.03 20.31 -3.72
N ASN A 434 17.20 21.40 -4.47
CA ASN A 434 16.09 22.30 -4.79
C ASN A 434 15.23 21.72 -5.94
N THR A 435 15.75 20.73 -6.65
CA THR A 435 15.06 19.96 -7.69
C THR A 435 14.35 18.74 -7.11
N TYR A 436 14.79 18.20 -5.98
CA TYR A 436 14.13 17.09 -5.29
C TYR A 436 13.03 17.62 -4.36
N GLY A 437 11.87 16.95 -4.33
CA GLY A 437 10.64 17.39 -3.65
C GLY A 437 10.73 17.40 -2.12
N ASN A 438 9.61 17.14 -1.44
CA ASN A 438 9.51 17.18 0.01
C ASN A 438 10.43 16.14 0.68
N ILE A 439 11.03 16.46 1.84
CA ILE A 439 11.99 15.60 2.54
C ILE A 439 11.57 15.31 3.98
N TYR A 440 11.77 14.08 4.45
CA TYR A 440 11.31 13.64 5.76
C TYR A 440 12.27 12.65 6.44
N LEU A 441 12.23 12.64 7.76
CA LEU A 441 12.79 11.58 8.61
C LEU A 441 11.63 10.79 9.20
N ALA A 442 11.58 9.48 8.93
CA ALA A 442 10.56 8.62 9.50
C ALA A 442 11.12 7.24 9.86
N SER A 443 10.46 6.56 10.78
CA SER A 443 10.69 5.15 11.02
C SER A 443 9.36 4.45 11.18
N ALA A 444 9.07 3.51 10.29
CA ALA A 444 7.82 2.77 10.32
C ALA A 444 7.66 1.96 11.61
N LEU A 445 8.76 1.40 12.12
CA LEU A 445 8.76 0.57 13.33
C LEU A 445 9.08 1.40 14.57
N GLY A 446 9.88 2.45 14.41
CA GLY A 446 10.41 3.31 15.47
C GLY A 446 11.24 2.58 16.52
N CYS A 447 11.70 1.38 16.17
CA CYS A 447 12.47 0.50 17.03
C CYS A 447 13.37 -0.42 16.19
N PRO A 448 14.64 -0.63 16.61
CA PRO A 448 15.55 -1.56 15.94
C PRO A 448 15.02 -3.00 15.90
N THR A 449 15.44 -3.74 14.88
CA THR A 449 15.06 -5.14 14.67
C THR A 449 16.21 -6.10 14.96
N LYS A 450 15.87 -7.31 15.42
CA LYS A 450 16.80 -8.43 15.60
C LYS A 450 16.31 -9.65 14.85
N GLN A 451 17.24 -10.32 14.17
CA GLN A 451 16.99 -11.64 13.60
C GLN A 451 16.87 -12.68 14.70
N LYS A 452 15.80 -13.47 14.67
CA LYS A 452 15.59 -14.64 15.53
C LYS A 452 15.23 -15.85 14.67
N ASN A 453 15.80 -17.00 15.01
CA ASN A 453 15.39 -18.27 14.43
C ASN A 453 14.27 -18.86 15.30
N ILE A 454 13.07 -19.01 14.74
CA ILE A 454 11.95 -19.69 15.38
C ILE A 454 11.56 -20.87 14.50
N ASN A 455 11.62 -22.08 15.06
CA ASN A 455 11.22 -23.32 14.39
C ASN A 455 11.89 -23.53 13.01
N GLY A 456 13.16 -23.14 12.86
CA GLY A 456 13.90 -23.28 11.60
C GLY A 456 13.66 -22.15 10.60
N THR A 457 12.79 -21.19 10.90
CA THR A 457 12.53 -20.01 10.07
C THR A 457 13.18 -18.78 10.67
N MET A 458 13.92 -18.03 9.85
CA MET A 458 14.51 -16.76 10.24
C MET A 458 13.44 -15.67 10.17
N ILE A 459 13.13 -15.07 11.31
CA ILE A 459 12.17 -13.96 11.41
C ILE A 459 12.87 -12.71 11.96
N TYR A 460 12.36 -11.54 11.60
CA TYR A 460 12.77 -10.26 12.18
C TYR A 460 11.79 -9.84 13.28
N LYS A 461 12.31 -9.54 14.46
CA LYS A 461 11.50 -9.13 15.61
C LYS A 461 12.01 -7.80 16.18
N LEU A 462 11.10 -6.94 16.62
CA LEU A 462 11.43 -5.70 17.31
C LEU A 462 12.21 -5.99 18.60
N ASP A 463 13.21 -5.14 18.89
CA ASP A 463 13.98 -5.19 20.15
C ASP A 463 13.33 -4.39 21.29
N GLY A 464 12.20 -3.78 21.02
CA GLY A 464 11.44 -2.94 21.94
C GLY A 464 9.98 -2.85 21.52
N LYS A 465 9.29 -1.82 22.02
CA LYS A 465 7.89 -1.58 21.66
C LYS A 465 7.82 -1.01 20.25
N TYR A 466 6.79 -1.44 19.52
CA TYR A 466 6.36 -0.78 18.30
C TYR A 466 5.93 0.65 18.64
N ASP A 467 6.63 1.63 18.07
CA ASP A 467 6.34 3.05 18.32
C ASP A 467 6.83 3.92 17.17
N PRO A 468 6.08 3.97 16.05
CA PRO A 468 6.49 4.62 14.82
C PRO A 468 6.92 6.07 15.00
N ILE A 469 7.91 6.48 14.24
CA ILE A 469 8.42 7.85 14.24
C ILE A 469 7.93 8.51 12.97
N ARG A 470 6.98 9.45 13.10
CA ARG A 470 6.67 10.49 12.11
C ARG A 470 6.31 10.01 10.70
N ILE A 471 5.82 8.76 10.59
CA ILE A 471 5.28 8.23 9.33
C ILE A 471 4.07 9.02 8.82
N GLY A 472 3.29 9.60 9.74
CA GLY A 472 2.17 10.48 9.42
C GLY A 472 2.61 11.72 8.66
N GLU A 473 3.67 12.41 9.09
CA GLU A 473 4.11 13.65 8.45
C GLU A 473 4.37 13.49 6.95
N ALA A 474 5.17 12.50 6.58
CA ALA A 474 5.52 12.24 5.18
C ALA A 474 4.29 11.87 4.35
N PHE A 475 3.43 11.00 4.89
CA PHE A 475 2.27 10.49 4.17
C PHE A 475 1.14 11.53 4.05
N VAL A 476 0.79 12.17 5.16
CA VAL A 476 -0.30 13.16 5.26
C VAL A 476 0.01 14.35 4.37
N ARG A 477 1.23 14.90 4.42
CA ARG A 477 1.61 16.05 3.58
C ARG A 477 1.65 15.71 2.09
N THR A 478 2.17 14.53 1.74
CA THR A 478 2.12 14.05 0.35
C THR A 478 0.68 13.91 -0.13
N THR A 479 -0.19 13.38 0.72
CA THR A 479 -1.62 13.22 0.40
C THR A 479 -2.30 14.57 0.21
N MET A 480 -2.06 15.54 1.10
CA MET A 480 -2.61 16.89 0.99
C MET A 480 -2.18 17.58 -0.31
N ALA A 481 -0.89 17.59 -0.62
CA ALA A 481 -0.38 18.19 -1.85
C ALA A 481 -1.02 17.59 -3.11
N LEU A 482 -1.27 16.28 -3.10
CA LEU A 482 -1.97 15.59 -4.20
C LEU A 482 -3.46 15.94 -4.26
N ILE A 483 -4.12 16.06 -3.11
CA ILE A 483 -5.52 16.49 -3.02
C ILE A 483 -5.67 17.93 -3.51
N GLU A 484 -4.84 18.86 -3.05
CA GLU A 484 -4.84 20.26 -3.47
C GLU A 484 -4.64 20.38 -4.99
N LYS A 485 -3.66 19.66 -5.54
CA LYS A 485 -3.42 19.57 -6.99
C LYS A 485 -4.61 19.06 -7.79
N LYS A 486 -5.35 18.07 -7.25
CA LYS A 486 -6.52 17.49 -7.92
C LYS A 486 -7.78 18.33 -7.75
N ALA A 487 -7.94 18.98 -6.61
CA ALA A 487 -9.03 19.92 -6.34
C ALA A 487 -8.85 21.25 -7.09
N GLY A 488 -7.67 21.50 -7.67
CA GLY A 488 -7.37 22.77 -8.33
C GLY A 488 -7.18 23.91 -7.34
N ARG A 489 -6.78 23.59 -6.10
CA ARG A 489 -6.56 24.54 -4.99
C ARG A 489 -5.10 25.00 -4.88
N GLU A 490 -4.28 24.79 -5.91
CA GLU A 490 -2.99 25.49 -6.00
C GLU A 490 -3.31 26.96 -6.28
N ASP A 491 -3.18 27.80 -5.25
CA ASP A 491 -3.08 29.25 -5.43
C ASP A 491 -1.97 29.51 -6.46
N GLU A 492 -2.32 30.15 -7.58
CA GLU A 492 -1.36 30.65 -8.55
C GLU A 492 -0.53 31.76 -7.87
N GLU A 493 0.58 31.40 -7.22
CA GLU A 493 1.66 32.33 -6.85
C GLU A 493 2.86 32.24 -7.78
#